data_AF-A0A3N4IWT1-F1
#
_entry.id   AF-A0A3N4IWT1-F1
#
_cell.length_a   1.000
_cell.length_b   1.000
_cell.length_c   1.000
_cell.angle_alpha   90.00
_cell.angle_beta   90.00
_cell.angle_gamma   90.00
#
_symmetry.space_group_name_H-M   'P 1'
#
loop_
_entity.id
_entity.type
_entity.pdbx_description
1 polymer ?
#
loop_
_entity_poly.entity_id
_entity_poly.type
_entity_poly.pdbx_seq_one_letter_code
_entity_poly.pdbx_strand_id
1 'polypeptide(L)'
;MMSSISRSIPSSAPPRPPPPHYQTFLTPVLHRRFAKACSVGFIACYVEAFVISNKSSFFWAIFPLGWTGLQAIILFLLSVLPVLILRISQLHVGARSHATVFHAMKAYIGSFSTYSTFLTHSFASLVFVLLYLWSGSKEDRLSFIIEGKSYERPRLNERYLYLIFFACYTGFIQAALHLYEDRGRLQLPHLYVWPTEDEPTSVPDAKSLQLSPKAAFKKKMIDVPSGAFYMALVSACTAPFAYIPFRGIIWHYTLVTAKTFFWLNRSSTLPSFPVGAGMFIRSLWLSFLIGTMWQITNLAFDIYFTQMPLTADGKTVSEKSPDPNGTLVTGLKASQAPLTQVFSYTASLMNVC
;
A
#
# COMPACT_ATOMS: atom_id res chain seq x y z
N MET A 1 -7.58 -52.00 68.95
CA MET A 1 -7.85 -51.87 67.50
C MET A 1 -7.49 -50.46 67.08
N MET A 2 -6.32 -50.26 66.46
CA MET A 2 -5.94 -48.96 65.87
C MET A 2 -6.34 -48.94 64.41
N SER A 3 -7.32 -48.10 64.08
CA SER A 3 -7.73 -47.83 62.70
C SER A 3 -6.68 -46.92 62.07
N SER A 4 -5.88 -47.48 61.16
CA SER A 4 -4.94 -46.73 60.33
C SER A 4 -5.73 -45.99 59.26
N ILE A 5 -5.94 -44.69 59.46
CA ILE A 5 -6.51 -43.79 58.45
C ILE A 5 -5.38 -43.48 57.46
N SER A 6 -5.29 -44.31 56.43
CA SER A 6 -4.44 -44.04 55.26
C SER A 6 -4.99 -42.79 54.56
N ARG A 7 -4.31 -41.65 54.75
CA ARG A 7 -4.55 -40.43 53.97
C ARG A 7 -4.06 -40.69 52.55
N SER A 8 -4.95 -41.17 51.68
CA SER A 8 -4.71 -41.16 50.25
C SER A 8 -4.59 -39.71 49.79
N ILE A 9 -3.37 -39.28 49.49
CA ILE A 9 -3.13 -38.02 48.80
C ILE A 9 -3.85 -38.15 47.45
N PRO A 10 -4.81 -37.26 47.11
CA PRO A 10 -5.47 -37.32 45.83
C PRO A 10 -4.42 -37.25 44.73
N SER A 11 -4.46 -38.22 43.81
CA SER A 11 -3.62 -38.24 42.61
C SER A 11 -3.63 -36.86 41.97
N SER A 12 -2.44 -36.29 41.75
CA SER A 12 -2.28 -34.99 41.11
C SER A 12 -3.05 -35.01 39.80
N ALA A 13 -4.06 -34.12 39.67
CA ALA A 13 -4.82 -33.99 38.44
C ALA A 13 -3.85 -33.85 37.25
N PRO A 14 -4.14 -34.50 36.10
CA PRO A 14 -3.27 -34.42 34.94
C PRO A 14 -3.02 -32.95 34.59
N PRO A 15 -1.77 -32.57 34.25
CA PRO A 15 -1.42 -31.18 33.99
C PRO A 15 -2.35 -30.63 32.91
N ARG A 16 -3.02 -29.51 33.21
CA ARG A 16 -3.92 -28.83 32.27
C ARG A 16 -3.14 -28.58 30.97
N PRO A 17 -3.69 -28.90 29.79
CA PRO A 17 -3.01 -28.63 28.53
C PRO A 17 -2.69 -27.13 28.43
N PRO A 18 -1.53 -26.76 27.85
CA PRO A 18 -1.14 -25.37 27.74
C PRO A 18 -2.19 -24.59 26.95
N PRO A 19 -2.52 -23.34 27.34
CA PRO A 19 -3.52 -22.56 26.65
C PRO A 19 -3.07 -22.30 25.21
N PRO A 20 -4.00 -22.33 24.24
CA PRO A 20 -3.65 -22.08 22.86
C PRO A 20 -3.21 -20.62 22.67
N HIS A 21 -2.21 -20.42 21.81
CA HIS A 21 -1.60 -19.11 21.60
C HIS A 21 -2.56 -18.13 20.90
N TYR A 22 -2.64 -16.89 21.39
CA TYR A 22 -3.56 -15.87 20.87
C TYR A 22 -3.40 -15.64 19.35
N GLN A 23 -2.17 -15.71 18.84
CA GLN A 23 -1.89 -15.49 17.42
C GLN A 23 -2.59 -16.49 16.49
N THR A 24 -2.86 -17.72 16.95
CA THR A 24 -3.57 -18.74 16.17
C THR A 24 -5.00 -18.29 15.83
N PHE A 25 -5.66 -17.58 16.75
CA PHE A 25 -7.01 -17.05 16.54
C PHE A 25 -7.00 -15.68 15.85
N LEU A 26 -5.96 -14.87 16.07
CA LEU A 26 -5.83 -13.55 15.47
C LEU A 26 -5.48 -13.59 13.98
N THR A 27 -4.58 -14.50 13.58
CA THR A 27 -4.10 -14.64 12.18
C THR A 27 -5.23 -14.76 11.14
N PRO A 28 -6.23 -15.65 11.29
CA PRO A 28 -7.32 -15.75 10.32
C PRO A 28 -8.18 -14.46 10.23
N VAL A 29 -8.31 -13.72 11.34
CA VAL A 29 -9.01 -12.42 11.36
C VAL A 29 -8.23 -11.39 10.55
N LEU A 30 -6.90 -11.33 10.74
CA LEU A 30 -6.01 -10.45 9.98
C LEU A 30 -5.99 -10.80 8.49
N HIS A 31 -5.95 -12.09 8.12
CA HIS A 31 -6.03 -12.50 6.71
C HIS A 31 -7.35 -12.10 6.07
N ARG A 32 -8.48 -12.22 6.78
CA ARG A 32 -9.79 -11.77 6.25
C ARG A 32 -9.79 -10.25 6.02
N ARG A 33 -9.22 -9.47 6.94
CA ARG A 33 -9.07 -8.01 6.79
C ARG A 33 -8.18 -7.64 5.62
N PHE A 34 -7.05 -8.33 5.48
CA PHE A 34 -6.16 -8.17 4.35
C PHE A 34 -6.85 -8.50 3.02
N ALA A 35 -7.59 -9.61 2.94
CA ALA A 35 -8.35 -9.96 1.75
C ALA A 35 -9.40 -8.90 1.40
N LYS A 36 -10.03 -8.27 2.40
CA LYS A 36 -10.94 -7.13 2.18
C LYS A 36 -10.19 -5.89 1.66
N ALA A 37 -9.05 -5.54 2.23
CA ALA A 37 -8.21 -4.46 1.71
C ALA A 37 -7.76 -4.73 0.26
N CYS A 38 -7.31 -5.95 -0.05
CA CYS A 38 -6.99 -6.40 -1.40
C CYS A 38 -8.17 -6.29 -2.35
N SER A 39 -9.39 -6.65 -1.92
CA SER A 39 -10.58 -6.53 -2.76
C SER A 39 -10.90 -5.08 -3.11
N VAL A 40 -10.72 -4.14 -2.18
CA VAL A 40 -10.89 -2.70 -2.46
C VAL A 40 -9.79 -2.19 -3.40
N GLY A 41 -8.54 -2.60 -3.18
CA GLY A 41 -7.43 -2.30 -4.07
C GLY A 41 -7.66 -2.82 -5.49
N PHE A 42 -8.15 -4.05 -5.65
CA PHE A 42 -8.49 -4.62 -6.95
C PHE A 42 -9.59 -3.85 -7.66
N ILE A 43 -10.63 -3.41 -6.94
CA ILE A 43 -11.69 -2.55 -7.50
C ILE A 43 -11.09 -1.23 -8.00
N ALA A 44 -10.20 -0.60 -7.23
CA ALA A 44 -9.51 0.62 -7.66
C ALA A 44 -8.67 0.37 -8.93
N CYS A 45 -7.90 -0.72 -8.96
CA CYS A 45 -7.14 -1.15 -10.15
C CYS A 45 -8.03 -1.34 -11.37
N TYR A 46 -9.21 -1.93 -11.20
CA TYR A 46 -10.15 -2.17 -12.29
C TYR A 46 -10.71 -0.86 -12.87
N VAL A 47 -11.07 0.08 -12.00
CA VAL A 47 -11.53 1.42 -12.41
C VAL A 47 -10.43 2.15 -13.17
N GLU A 48 -9.19 2.11 -12.69
CA GLU A 48 -8.07 2.78 -13.34
C GLU A 48 -7.67 2.11 -14.66
N ALA A 49 -7.66 0.78 -14.72
CA ALA A 49 -7.47 0.04 -15.96
C ALA A 49 -8.52 0.45 -17.00
N PHE A 50 -9.78 0.60 -16.60
CA PHE A 50 -10.84 1.09 -17.48
C PHE A 50 -10.60 2.53 -17.96
N VAL A 51 -10.09 3.41 -17.09
CA VAL A 51 -9.77 4.81 -17.44
C VAL A 51 -8.63 4.89 -18.47
N ILE A 52 -7.66 3.99 -18.38
CA ILE A 52 -6.46 3.96 -19.23
C ILE A 52 -6.69 3.21 -20.54
N SER A 53 -7.59 2.22 -20.54
CA SER A 53 -7.85 1.35 -21.69
C SER A 53 -8.36 2.13 -22.90
N ASN A 54 -7.97 1.66 -24.08
CA ASN A 54 -8.42 2.23 -25.34
C ASN A 54 -9.91 1.93 -25.55
N LYS A 55 -10.72 2.97 -25.73
CA LYS A 55 -12.19 2.88 -25.81
C LYS A 55 -12.71 2.53 -27.21
N SER A 56 -11.86 2.02 -28.10
CA SER A 56 -12.25 1.63 -29.46
C SER A 56 -13.41 0.63 -29.53
N SER A 57 -13.63 -0.14 -28.46
CA SER A 57 -14.83 -0.97 -28.30
C SER A 57 -15.32 -0.91 -26.86
N PHE A 58 -16.35 -0.09 -26.61
CA PHE A 58 -16.89 0.15 -25.26
C PHE A 58 -17.33 -1.13 -24.54
N PHE A 59 -17.89 -2.10 -25.27
CA PHE A 59 -18.29 -3.40 -24.71
C PHE A 59 -17.09 -4.18 -24.16
N TRP A 60 -16.01 -4.29 -24.93
CA TRP A 60 -14.78 -4.98 -24.51
C TRP A 60 -13.97 -4.21 -23.47
N ALA A 61 -14.15 -2.89 -23.40
CA ALA A 61 -13.52 -2.07 -22.38
C ALA A 61 -14.13 -2.33 -20.99
N ILE A 62 -15.43 -2.62 -20.90
CA ILE A 62 -16.13 -2.88 -19.63
C ILE A 62 -16.09 -4.35 -19.23
N PHE A 63 -16.00 -5.26 -20.20
CA PHE A 63 -16.08 -6.69 -19.93
C PHE A 63 -14.88 -7.19 -19.12
N PRO A 64 -15.09 -7.89 -17.99
CA PRO A 64 -14.02 -8.31 -17.09
C PRO A 64 -13.10 -9.39 -17.67
N LEU A 65 -13.53 -10.11 -18.71
CA LEU A 65 -12.65 -11.02 -19.48
C LEU A 65 -11.98 -10.34 -20.68
N GLY A 66 -12.21 -9.04 -20.87
CA GLY A 66 -11.58 -8.26 -21.93
C GLY A 66 -10.14 -7.85 -21.60
N TRP A 67 -9.53 -7.09 -22.50
CA TRP A 67 -8.20 -6.52 -22.33
C TRP A 67 -8.08 -5.70 -21.03
N THR A 68 -9.12 -4.92 -20.69
CA THR A 68 -9.18 -4.15 -19.45
C THR A 68 -9.07 -5.03 -18.20
N GLY A 69 -9.70 -6.21 -18.20
CA GLY A 69 -9.62 -7.14 -17.08
C GLY A 69 -8.21 -7.71 -16.89
N LEU A 70 -7.54 -8.07 -17.99
CA LEU A 70 -6.15 -8.51 -17.97
C LEU A 70 -5.24 -7.40 -17.44
N GLN A 71 -5.43 -6.15 -17.89
CA GLN A 71 -4.68 -5.00 -17.38
C GLN A 71 -4.91 -4.78 -15.89
N ALA A 72 -6.16 -4.89 -15.41
CA ALA A 72 -6.49 -4.77 -13.99
C ALA A 72 -5.80 -5.85 -13.15
N ILE A 73 -5.73 -7.08 -13.63
CA ILE A 73 -5.03 -8.19 -12.96
C ILE A 73 -3.52 -7.90 -12.88
N ILE A 74 -2.89 -7.50 -13.98
CA ILE A 74 -1.45 -7.17 -13.99
C ILE A 74 -1.17 -6.01 -13.03
N LEU A 75 -1.99 -4.96 -13.11
CA LEU A 75 -1.85 -3.76 -12.28
C LEU A 75 -2.05 -4.09 -10.80
N PHE A 76 -3.03 -4.93 -10.45
CA PHE A 76 -3.19 -5.42 -9.09
C PHE A 76 -2.00 -6.27 -8.61
N LEU A 77 -1.58 -7.28 -9.38
CA LEU A 77 -0.55 -8.23 -8.96
C LEU A 77 0.85 -7.62 -8.88
N LEU A 78 1.19 -6.71 -9.79
CA LEU A 78 2.54 -6.15 -9.88
C LEU A 78 2.68 -4.75 -9.27
N SER A 79 1.58 -4.02 -9.07
CA SER A 79 1.62 -2.66 -8.49
C SER A 79 1.05 -2.63 -7.06
N VAL A 80 -0.23 -2.96 -6.88
CA VAL A 80 -0.93 -2.79 -5.59
C VAL A 80 -0.57 -3.87 -4.57
N LEU A 81 -0.52 -5.13 -4.98
CA LEU A 81 -0.25 -6.25 -4.07
C LEU A 81 1.15 -6.16 -3.42
N PRO A 82 2.25 -5.84 -4.15
CA PRO A 82 3.56 -5.64 -3.52
C PRO A 82 3.57 -4.50 -2.51
N VAL A 83 2.88 -3.39 -2.78
CA VAL A 83 2.76 -2.26 -1.83
C VAL A 83 2.00 -2.69 -0.57
N LEU A 84 0.95 -3.49 -0.71
CA LEU A 84 0.21 -4.03 0.44
C LEU A 84 1.04 -5.03 1.26
N ILE A 85 1.83 -5.88 0.60
CA ILE A 85 2.75 -6.82 1.28
C ILE A 85 3.84 -6.06 2.02
N LEU A 86 4.44 -5.04 1.38
CA LEU A 86 5.40 -4.13 2.01
C LEU A 86 4.78 -3.49 3.26
N ARG A 87 3.50 -3.11 3.19
CA ARG A 87 2.81 -2.51 4.33
C ARG A 87 2.62 -3.46 5.50
N ILE A 88 2.35 -4.74 5.23
CA ILE A 88 2.31 -5.78 6.28
C ILE A 88 3.70 -5.97 6.89
N SER A 89 4.74 -6.07 6.07
CA SER A 89 6.08 -6.35 6.56
C SER A 89 6.67 -5.19 7.38
N GLN A 90 6.23 -3.96 7.12
CA GLN A 90 6.63 -2.75 7.83
C GLN A 90 5.65 -2.32 8.92
N LEU A 91 4.63 -3.15 9.21
CA LEU A 91 3.58 -2.83 10.16
C LEU A 91 4.12 -2.73 11.58
N HIS A 92 3.85 -1.60 12.23
CA HIS A 92 4.20 -1.39 13.63
C HIS A 92 3.18 -0.48 14.35
N VAL A 93 3.07 -0.62 15.67
CA VAL A 93 1.99 0.00 16.47
C VAL A 93 2.47 1.22 17.29
N GLY A 94 3.78 1.37 17.49
CA GLY A 94 4.38 2.49 18.22
C GLY A 94 5.01 3.54 17.30
N ALA A 95 5.15 4.77 17.79
CA ALA A 95 6.00 5.77 17.12
C ALA A 95 7.47 5.36 17.27
N ARG A 96 8.26 5.48 16.21
CA ARG A 96 9.72 5.31 16.30
C ARG A 96 10.31 6.57 16.94
N SER A 97 10.76 6.47 18.19
CA SER A 97 11.47 7.56 18.85
C SER A 97 12.92 7.59 18.34
N HIS A 98 13.26 8.62 17.58
CA HIS A 98 14.65 8.94 17.25
C HIS A 98 15.07 10.16 18.05
N ALA A 99 16.23 10.11 18.70
CA ALA A 99 16.74 11.20 19.52
C ALA A 99 17.01 12.48 18.70
N THR A 100 17.37 12.34 17.42
CA THR A 100 17.61 13.47 16.49
C THR A 100 17.21 13.10 15.06
N VAL A 101 16.92 14.12 14.24
CA VAL A 101 16.59 13.97 12.81
C VAL A 101 17.74 13.33 12.02
N PHE A 102 18.99 13.70 12.33
CA PHE A 102 20.16 13.11 11.70
C PHE A 102 20.29 11.61 12.01
N HIS A 103 20.03 11.22 13.25
CA HIS A 103 20.04 9.81 13.64
C HIS A 103 18.91 9.02 12.95
N ALA A 104 17.74 9.64 12.78
CA ALA A 104 16.65 9.06 11.99
C ALA A 104 17.08 8.86 10.53
N MET A 105 17.63 9.90 9.89
CA MET A 105 18.07 9.85 8.49
C MET A 105 19.13 8.75 8.26
N LYS A 106 20.15 8.66 9.13
CA LYS A 106 21.19 7.63 9.05
C LYS A 106 20.60 6.23 9.21
N ALA A 107 19.64 6.05 10.13
CA ALA A 107 18.95 4.78 10.31
C ALA A 107 18.12 4.39 9.07
N TYR A 108 17.46 5.36 8.42
CA TYR A 108 16.69 5.12 7.20
C TYR A 108 17.58 4.79 6.00
N ILE A 109 18.70 5.49 5.79
CA ILE A 109 19.60 5.23 4.65
C ILE A 109 20.22 3.82 4.72
N GLY A 110 20.45 3.27 5.91
CA GLY A 110 21.04 1.93 6.08
C GLY A 110 20.04 0.77 6.10
N SER A 111 18.73 1.02 6.17
CA SER A 111 17.76 -0.04 6.39
C SER A 111 17.34 -0.72 5.08
N PHE A 112 17.40 -2.06 5.05
CA PHE A 112 16.83 -2.87 3.97
C PHE A 112 15.35 -2.54 3.70
N SER A 113 14.62 -2.19 4.76
CA SER A 113 13.21 -1.80 4.71
C SER A 113 13.01 -0.57 3.81
N THR A 114 13.86 0.45 3.95
CA THR A 114 13.83 1.68 3.15
C THR A 114 14.05 1.37 1.66
N TYR A 115 15.09 0.60 1.33
CA TYR A 115 15.38 0.23 -0.05
C TYR A 115 14.24 -0.58 -0.68
N SER A 116 13.66 -1.50 0.07
CA SER A 116 12.47 -2.25 -0.35
C SER A 116 11.30 -1.31 -0.66
N THR A 117 11.03 -0.30 0.18
CA THR A 117 9.99 0.70 -0.06
C THR A 117 10.22 1.47 -1.37
N PHE A 118 11.44 1.97 -1.59
CA PHE A 118 11.79 2.69 -2.82
C PHE A 118 11.65 1.82 -4.07
N LEU A 119 12.15 0.59 -4.01
CA LEU A 119 12.09 -0.35 -5.13
C LEU A 119 10.64 -0.72 -5.45
N THR A 120 9.84 -1.06 -4.44
CA THR A 120 8.44 -1.45 -4.62
C THR A 120 7.61 -0.33 -5.21
N HIS A 121 7.70 0.91 -4.69
CA HIS A 121 6.91 2.02 -5.23
C HIS A 121 7.37 2.41 -6.64
N SER A 122 8.68 2.45 -6.90
CA SER A 122 9.22 2.75 -8.24
C SER A 122 8.82 1.70 -9.27
N PHE A 123 8.85 0.42 -8.90
CA PHE A 123 8.39 -0.68 -9.75
C PHE A 123 6.89 -0.61 -10.00
N ALA A 124 6.10 -0.34 -8.95
CA ALA A 124 4.65 -0.23 -9.03
C ALA A 124 4.19 0.90 -9.96
N SER A 125 4.82 2.08 -9.89
CA SER A 125 4.55 3.20 -10.81
C SER A 125 5.06 2.93 -12.23
N LEU A 126 6.21 2.26 -12.37
CA LEU A 126 6.75 1.86 -13.67
C LEU A 126 5.79 0.92 -14.42
N VAL A 127 5.27 -0.11 -13.75
CA VAL A 127 4.29 -1.03 -14.33
C VAL A 127 3.04 -0.28 -14.79
N PHE A 128 2.54 0.65 -13.97
CA PHE A 128 1.38 1.47 -14.33
C PHE A 128 1.62 2.25 -15.62
N VAL A 129 2.75 2.96 -15.72
CA VAL A 129 3.08 3.75 -16.91
C VAL A 129 3.36 2.87 -18.12
N LEU A 130 3.94 1.68 -17.95
CA LEU A 130 4.11 0.71 -19.04
C LEU A 130 2.76 0.22 -19.59
N LEU A 131 1.79 -0.09 -18.71
CA LEU A 131 0.44 -0.44 -19.13
C LEU A 131 -0.25 0.72 -19.83
N TYR A 132 -0.05 1.95 -19.36
CA TYR A 132 -0.52 3.15 -20.03
C TYR A 132 0.06 3.30 -21.44
N LEU A 133 1.38 3.15 -21.57
CA LEU A 133 2.07 3.24 -22.87
C LEU A 133 1.63 2.12 -23.82
N TRP A 134 1.37 0.92 -23.31
CA TRP A 134 0.83 -0.19 -24.11
C TRP A 134 -0.62 0.03 -24.55
N SER A 135 -1.40 0.78 -23.77
CA SER A 135 -2.79 1.13 -24.10
C SER A 135 -2.91 2.29 -25.09
N GLY A 136 -1.81 3.03 -25.32
CA GLY A 136 -1.81 4.22 -26.15
C GLY A 136 -2.21 3.94 -27.59
N SER A 137 -2.96 4.87 -28.19
CA SER A 137 -3.26 4.82 -29.62
C SER A 137 -2.05 5.31 -30.45
N LYS A 138 -1.98 4.95 -31.73
CA LYS A 138 -0.96 5.45 -32.66
C LYS A 138 -0.97 6.98 -32.79
N GLU A 139 -2.13 7.60 -32.55
CA GLU A 139 -2.32 9.05 -32.58
C GLU A 139 -1.53 9.79 -31.49
N ASP A 140 -1.30 9.16 -30.34
CA ASP A 140 -0.62 9.78 -29.21
C ASP A 140 0.89 9.98 -29.45
N ARG A 141 1.45 9.31 -30.47
CA ARG A 141 2.89 9.32 -30.80
C ARG A 141 3.77 9.04 -29.58
N LEU A 142 3.32 8.13 -28.72
CA LEU A 142 4.01 7.68 -27.50
C LEU A 142 4.75 6.35 -27.70
N SER A 143 4.75 5.78 -28.90
CA SER A 143 5.49 4.54 -29.19
C SER A 143 6.98 4.69 -28.91
N PHE A 144 7.64 3.59 -28.51
CA PHE A 144 9.08 3.54 -28.26
C PHE A 144 9.90 4.07 -29.46
N ILE A 145 9.46 3.72 -30.67
CA ILE A 145 10.02 4.17 -31.94
C ILE A 145 8.98 5.03 -32.65
N ILE A 146 9.43 6.18 -33.14
CA ILE A 146 8.66 7.02 -34.07
C ILE A 146 9.00 6.55 -35.48
N GLU A 147 7.99 5.97 -36.12
CA GLU A 147 8.02 5.73 -37.56
C GLU A 147 8.01 7.10 -38.26
N GLY A 148 9.08 7.38 -39.00
CA GLY A 148 9.14 8.56 -39.86
C GLY A 148 8.24 8.39 -41.07
N LYS A 149 8.27 9.36 -41.98
CA LYS A 149 7.67 9.19 -43.31
C LYS A 149 8.32 8.00 -44.03
N SER A 150 7.70 7.49 -45.11
CA SER A 150 8.20 6.30 -45.83
C SER A 150 9.67 6.39 -46.31
N TYR A 151 10.23 7.59 -46.42
CA TYR A 151 11.63 7.85 -46.78
C TYR A 151 12.55 8.20 -45.59
N GLU A 152 12.02 8.30 -44.37
CA GLU A 152 12.76 8.64 -43.17
C GLU A 152 13.06 7.39 -42.34
N ARG A 153 14.28 7.32 -41.80
CA ARG A 153 14.62 6.24 -40.87
C ARG A 153 13.86 6.42 -39.55
N PRO A 154 13.45 5.32 -38.90
CA PRO A 154 12.82 5.38 -37.60
C PRO A 154 13.75 6.06 -36.58
N ARG A 155 13.13 6.77 -35.63
CA ARG A 155 13.82 7.53 -34.58
C ARG A 155 13.33 7.09 -33.21
N LEU A 156 14.23 7.14 -32.22
CA LEU A 156 13.89 6.86 -30.84
C LEU A 156 13.02 7.99 -30.27
N ASN A 157 11.97 7.64 -29.52
CA ASN A 157 11.06 8.61 -28.96
C ASN A 157 11.50 9.08 -27.58
N GLU A 158 11.91 10.35 -27.47
CA GLU A 158 12.29 10.91 -26.17
C GLU A 158 11.10 11.05 -25.20
N ARG A 159 9.87 11.23 -25.70
CA ARG A 159 8.68 11.32 -24.85
C ARG A 159 8.42 10.01 -24.11
N TYR A 160 8.67 8.88 -24.77
CA TYR A 160 8.59 7.56 -24.14
C TYR A 160 9.61 7.45 -23.00
N LEU A 161 10.88 7.81 -23.26
CA LEU A 161 11.94 7.77 -22.25
C LEU A 161 11.66 8.67 -21.04
N TYR A 162 11.14 9.87 -21.31
CA TYR A 162 10.72 10.79 -20.27
C TYR A 162 9.60 10.20 -19.41
N LEU A 163 8.60 9.53 -20.00
CA LEU A 163 7.53 8.88 -19.23
C LEU A 163 8.02 7.72 -18.38
N ILE A 164 8.98 6.92 -18.88
CA ILE A 164 9.61 5.86 -18.08
C ILE A 164 10.38 6.46 -16.90
N PHE A 165 11.19 7.49 -17.13
CA PHE A 165 11.87 8.21 -16.06
C PHE A 165 10.89 8.81 -15.06
N PHE A 166 9.84 9.46 -15.56
CA PHE A 166 8.77 10.06 -14.76
C PHE A 166 8.08 9.03 -13.87
N ALA A 167 7.87 7.81 -14.36
CA ALA A 167 7.29 6.72 -13.58
C ALA A 167 8.18 6.33 -12.40
N CYS A 168 9.48 6.13 -12.64
CA CYS A 168 10.44 5.84 -11.57
C CYS A 168 10.55 7.00 -10.57
N TYR A 169 10.59 8.24 -11.07
CA TYR A 169 10.67 9.43 -10.23
C TYR A 169 9.42 9.63 -9.36
N THR A 170 8.22 9.42 -9.92
CA THR A 170 6.96 9.48 -9.17
C THR A 170 6.94 8.44 -8.06
N GLY A 171 7.38 7.21 -8.34
CA GLY A 171 7.50 6.16 -7.33
C GLY A 171 8.54 6.48 -6.25
N PHE A 172 9.64 7.15 -6.61
CA PHE A 172 10.63 7.65 -5.65
C PHE A 172 10.04 8.69 -4.69
N ILE A 173 9.32 9.69 -5.21
CA ILE A 173 8.66 10.72 -4.39
C ILE A 173 7.62 10.07 -3.47
N GLN A 174 6.91 9.07 -3.95
CA GLN A 174 5.88 8.37 -3.19
C GLN A 174 6.47 7.47 -2.10
N ALA A 175 7.59 6.80 -2.37
CA ALA A 175 8.35 6.10 -1.34
C ALA A 175 8.89 7.05 -0.26
N ALA A 176 9.42 8.22 -0.66
CA ALA A 176 9.91 9.22 0.28
C ALA A 176 8.79 9.70 1.22
N LEU A 177 7.60 9.95 0.70
CA LEU A 177 6.47 10.35 1.54
C LEU A 177 5.88 9.20 2.35
N HIS A 178 5.88 7.98 1.82
CA HIS A 178 5.51 6.79 2.59
C HIS A 178 6.36 6.66 3.86
N LEU A 179 7.66 6.94 3.75
CA LEU A 179 8.59 6.93 4.87
C LEU A 179 8.44 8.16 5.77
N TYR A 180 8.21 9.35 5.19
CA TYR A 180 8.04 10.60 5.94
C TYR A 180 6.77 10.59 6.80
N GLU A 181 5.65 10.17 6.25
CA GLU A 181 4.36 10.05 6.96
C GLU A 181 4.30 8.81 7.86
N ASP A 182 5.34 7.97 7.83
CA ASP A 182 5.41 6.69 8.54
C ASP A 182 4.17 5.84 8.31
N ARG A 183 3.78 5.64 7.04
CA ARG A 183 2.54 4.93 6.67
C ARG A 183 2.49 3.45 7.09
N GLY A 184 3.61 2.91 7.55
CA GLY A 184 3.69 1.59 8.20
C GLY A 184 3.18 1.59 9.64
N ARG A 185 2.96 2.77 10.25
CA ARG A 185 2.43 2.90 11.60
C ARG A 185 0.91 2.76 11.61
N LEU A 186 0.43 1.78 12.36
CA LEU A 186 -1.01 1.63 12.60
C LEU A 186 -1.43 2.54 13.77
N GLN A 187 -2.08 3.66 13.44
CA GLN A 187 -2.67 4.53 14.45
C GLN A 187 -4.01 3.91 14.89
N LEU A 188 -4.04 3.38 16.11
CA LEU A 188 -5.23 2.79 16.73
C LEU A 188 -5.93 3.85 17.58
N PRO A 189 -6.96 4.55 17.09
CA PRO A 189 -7.52 5.70 17.78
C PRO A 189 -8.20 5.33 19.11
N HIS A 190 -8.64 4.08 19.22
CA HIS A 190 -9.34 3.54 20.39
C HIS A 190 -8.45 3.31 21.62
N LEU A 191 -7.12 3.44 21.50
CA LEU A 191 -6.19 3.28 22.63
C LEU A 191 -5.76 4.61 23.28
N TYR A 192 -6.04 5.74 22.64
CA TYR A 192 -5.57 7.06 23.09
C TYR A 192 -6.68 7.93 23.71
N VAL A 193 -7.88 7.39 23.93
CA VAL A 193 -8.92 8.07 24.70
C VAL A 193 -8.56 7.96 26.18
N TRP A 194 -7.75 8.90 26.66
CA TRP A 194 -7.63 9.15 28.08
C TRP A 194 -8.93 9.78 28.58
N PRO A 195 -9.44 9.42 29.76
CA PRO A 195 -10.56 10.14 30.36
C PRO A 195 -10.13 11.59 30.57
N THR A 196 -10.70 12.53 29.81
CA THR A 196 -10.59 13.94 30.15
C THR A 196 -11.45 14.18 31.38
N GLU A 197 -10.88 14.75 32.44
CA GLU A 197 -11.56 14.99 33.74
C GLU A 197 -12.72 16.00 33.66
N ASP A 198 -12.95 16.65 32.51
CA ASP A 198 -13.80 17.83 32.38
C ASP A 198 -15.22 17.60 31.84
N GLU A 199 -15.71 16.36 31.69
CA GLU A 199 -17.12 16.15 31.33
C GLU A 199 -17.80 15.06 32.18
N PRO A 200 -18.63 15.45 33.17
CA PRO A 200 -19.50 14.52 33.85
C PRO A 200 -20.68 14.19 32.93
N THR A 201 -20.95 12.89 32.76
CA THR A 201 -22.20 12.36 32.17
C THR A 201 -22.35 12.39 30.65
N SER A 202 -21.32 11.96 29.91
CA SER A 202 -21.59 11.07 28.78
C SER A 202 -20.42 10.11 28.59
N VAL A 203 -20.60 8.85 28.99
CA VAL A 203 -19.74 7.79 28.47
C VAL A 203 -19.90 7.89 26.95
N PRO A 204 -18.86 8.20 26.15
CA PRO A 204 -18.99 8.11 24.71
C PRO A 204 -19.26 6.64 24.47
N ASP A 205 -20.50 6.32 24.12
CA ASP A 205 -20.98 4.97 23.84
C ASP A 205 -19.85 4.26 23.09
N ALA A 206 -19.34 3.13 23.60
CA ALA A 206 -18.33 2.34 22.87
C ALA A 206 -18.82 1.95 21.46
N LYS A 207 -20.14 2.07 21.23
CA LYS A 207 -20.86 2.02 19.95
C LYS A 207 -20.60 3.21 19.01
N SER A 208 -20.37 4.42 19.52
CA SER A 208 -20.07 5.64 18.73
C SER A 208 -18.68 5.62 18.08
N LEU A 209 -17.72 4.88 18.67
CA LEU A 209 -16.40 4.63 18.08
C LEU A 209 -16.39 3.51 17.02
N GLN A 210 -17.47 2.73 16.92
CA GLN A 210 -17.70 1.80 15.81
C GLN A 210 -18.32 2.56 14.62
N LEU A 211 -17.60 3.52 14.04
CA LEU A 211 -17.98 3.92 12.68
C LEU A 211 -17.90 2.66 11.82
N SER A 212 -19.05 2.24 11.29
CA SER A 212 -19.13 1.17 10.30
C SER A 212 -18.00 1.37 9.29
N PRO A 213 -17.22 0.34 8.94
CA PRO A 213 -16.08 0.50 8.03
C PRO A 213 -16.45 1.24 6.74
N LYS A 214 -17.70 1.09 6.29
CA LYS A 214 -18.29 1.80 5.15
C LYS A 214 -18.42 3.32 5.38
N ALA A 215 -18.82 3.75 6.57
CA ALA A 215 -18.96 5.16 6.95
C ALA A 215 -17.58 5.84 7.10
N ALA A 216 -16.63 5.16 7.75
CA ALA A 216 -15.25 5.63 7.85
C ALA A 216 -14.59 5.77 6.47
N PHE A 217 -14.83 4.78 5.60
CA PHE A 217 -14.38 4.83 4.20
C PHE A 217 -15.00 6.01 3.46
N LYS A 218 -16.33 6.18 3.50
CA LYS A 218 -17.02 7.28 2.82
C LYS A 218 -16.50 8.65 3.24
N LYS A 219 -16.26 8.86 4.54
CA LYS A 219 -15.74 10.14 5.06
C LYS A 219 -14.33 10.43 4.53
N LYS A 220 -13.40 9.47 4.67
CA LYS A 220 -11.99 9.67 4.29
C LYS A 220 -11.76 9.63 2.77
N MET A 221 -12.66 9.00 2.00
CA MET A 221 -12.58 8.98 0.54
C MET A 221 -12.72 10.36 -0.08
N ILE A 222 -13.35 11.33 0.60
CA ILE A 222 -13.49 12.70 0.12
C ILE A 222 -12.13 13.42 0.08
N ASP A 223 -11.22 13.06 0.99
CA ASP A 223 -9.89 13.69 1.09
C ASP A 223 -8.88 13.10 0.09
N VAL A 224 -9.13 11.88 -0.41
CA VAL A 224 -8.24 11.14 -1.31
C VAL A 224 -7.82 11.95 -2.56
N PRO A 225 -8.73 12.60 -3.31
CA PRO A 225 -8.36 13.34 -4.51
C PRO A 225 -7.44 14.52 -4.21
N SER A 226 -7.63 15.21 -3.09
CA SER A 226 -6.82 16.37 -2.71
C SER A 226 -5.37 15.97 -2.45
N GLY A 227 -5.16 14.87 -1.70
CA GLY A 227 -3.83 14.32 -1.45
C GLY A 227 -3.17 13.79 -2.72
N ALA A 228 -3.93 13.07 -3.57
CA ALA A 228 -3.43 12.58 -4.85
C ALA A 228 -3.05 13.72 -5.82
N PHE A 229 -3.81 14.82 -5.80
CA PHE A 229 -3.54 15.99 -6.62
C PHE A 229 -2.28 16.74 -6.16
N TYR A 230 -2.10 16.94 -4.85
CA TYR A 230 -0.88 17.52 -4.31
C TYR A 230 0.36 16.72 -4.74
N MET A 231 0.27 15.39 -4.63
CA MET A 231 1.32 14.47 -5.09
C MET A 231 1.63 14.57 -6.57
N ALA A 232 0.58 14.66 -7.38
CA ALA A 232 0.70 14.82 -8.81
C ALA A 232 1.38 16.13 -9.17
N LEU A 233 1.03 17.22 -8.50
CA LEU A 233 1.59 18.53 -8.74
C LEU A 233 3.08 18.57 -8.40
N VAL A 234 3.47 18.04 -7.23
CA VAL A 234 4.88 17.94 -6.84
C VAL A 234 5.66 17.15 -7.88
N SER A 235 5.20 15.93 -8.21
CA SER A 235 5.90 15.04 -9.13
C SER A 235 6.00 15.63 -10.55
N ALA A 236 4.91 16.21 -11.07
CA ALA A 236 4.88 16.79 -12.41
C ALA A 236 5.73 18.07 -12.55
N CYS A 237 5.78 18.91 -11.50
CA CYS A 237 6.58 20.12 -11.51
C CYS A 237 8.08 19.85 -11.33
N THR A 238 8.46 18.87 -10.51
CA THR A 238 9.88 18.61 -10.21
C THR A 238 10.54 17.63 -11.19
N ALA A 239 9.78 16.73 -11.82
CA ALA A 239 10.33 15.73 -12.74
C ALA A 239 11.09 16.30 -13.95
N PRO A 240 10.66 17.38 -14.63
CA PRO A 240 11.42 17.96 -15.74
C PRO A 240 12.81 18.42 -15.31
N PHE A 241 12.92 19.05 -14.14
CA PHE A 241 14.20 19.51 -13.60
C PHE A 241 15.09 18.33 -13.17
N ALA A 242 14.50 17.30 -12.57
CA ALA A 242 15.20 16.07 -12.22
C ALA A 242 15.68 15.31 -13.48
N TYR A 243 14.97 15.43 -14.61
CA TYR A 243 15.32 14.73 -15.85
C TYR A 243 16.56 15.32 -16.55
N ILE A 244 16.76 16.64 -16.49
CA ILE A 244 17.86 17.35 -17.18
C ILE A 244 19.24 16.69 -16.98
N PRO A 245 19.73 16.42 -15.75
CA PRO A 245 21.06 15.84 -15.55
C PRO A 245 21.17 14.39 -16.07
N PHE A 246 20.08 13.61 -16.00
CA PHE A 246 20.09 12.20 -16.43
C PHE A 246 19.76 12.02 -17.92
N ARG A 247 19.23 13.06 -18.57
CA ARG A 247 18.75 13.03 -19.95
C ARG A 247 19.77 12.46 -20.93
N GLY A 248 21.01 12.97 -20.90
CA GLY A 248 22.07 12.52 -21.81
C GLY A 248 22.45 11.06 -21.61
N ILE A 249 22.52 10.62 -20.34
CA ILE A 249 22.84 9.25 -19.96
C ILE A 249 21.74 8.30 -20.45
N ILE A 250 20.48 8.60 -20.11
CA ILE A 250 19.31 7.79 -20.49
C ILE A 250 19.22 7.66 -22.01
N TRP A 251 19.39 8.78 -22.72
CA TRP A 251 19.37 8.81 -24.18
C TRP A 251 20.47 7.94 -24.78
N HIS A 252 21.72 8.11 -24.32
CA HIS A 252 22.85 7.38 -24.86
C HIS A 252 22.70 5.87 -24.67
N TYR A 253 22.45 5.42 -23.44
CA TYR A 253 22.28 4.00 -23.16
C TYR A 253 21.11 3.40 -23.93
N THR A 254 19.97 4.08 -23.95
CA THR A 254 18.79 3.55 -24.64
C THR A 254 19.00 3.53 -26.15
N LEU A 255 19.68 4.52 -26.72
CA LEU A 255 20.00 4.54 -28.15
C LEU A 255 20.99 3.42 -28.53
N VAL A 256 21.99 3.15 -27.69
CA VAL A 256 22.92 2.03 -27.90
C VAL A 256 22.17 0.70 -27.88
N THR A 257 21.35 0.46 -26.86
CA THR A 257 20.52 -0.75 -26.75
C THR A 257 19.55 -0.87 -27.93
N ALA A 258 18.86 0.21 -28.28
CA ALA A 258 17.89 0.21 -29.36
C ALA A 258 18.54 -0.06 -30.72
N LYS A 259 19.77 0.41 -30.95
CA LYS A 259 20.53 0.13 -32.18
C LYS A 259 20.90 -1.35 -32.33
N THR A 260 20.99 -2.11 -31.25
CA THR A 260 21.23 -3.55 -31.29
C THR A 260 20.02 -4.32 -31.81
N PHE A 261 18.80 -3.84 -31.53
CA PHE A 261 17.56 -4.52 -31.90
C PHE A 261 16.87 -3.94 -33.13
N PHE A 262 17.10 -2.65 -33.44
CA PHE A 262 16.38 -1.92 -34.48
C PHE A 262 17.32 -1.14 -35.39
N TRP A 263 16.95 -1.07 -36.67
CA TRP A 263 17.66 -0.27 -37.68
C TRP A 263 17.32 1.22 -37.55
N LEU A 264 18.01 1.90 -36.63
CA LEU A 264 17.78 3.32 -36.30
C LEU A 264 18.66 4.28 -37.11
N ASN A 265 18.27 5.56 -37.11
CA ASN A 265 19.10 6.63 -37.66
C ASN A 265 20.49 6.68 -36.97
N ARG A 266 21.55 6.93 -37.75
CA ARG A 266 22.93 7.01 -37.27
C ARG A 266 23.15 8.23 -36.35
N SER A 267 22.38 9.30 -36.55
CA SER A 267 22.51 10.52 -35.74
C SER A 267 22.26 10.25 -34.26
N SER A 268 23.19 10.69 -33.41
CA SER A 268 23.09 10.65 -31.95
C SER A 268 22.66 11.99 -31.34
N THR A 269 22.26 12.96 -32.18
CA THR A 269 21.85 14.29 -31.73
C THR A 269 20.66 14.20 -30.78
N LEU A 270 20.76 14.87 -29.64
CA LEU A 270 19.69 14.93 -28.65
C LEU A 270 18.50 15.72 -29.24
N PRO A 271 17.26 15.22 -29.14
CA PRO A 271 16.09 15.94 -29.65
C PRO A 271 15.79 17.21 -28.83
N SER A 272 14.78 17.99 -29.27
CA SER A 272 14.24 19.08 -28.46
C SER A 272 13.66 18.54 -27.15
N PHE A 273 13.70 19.36 -26.09
CA PHE A 273 13.19 18.97 -24.77
C PHE A 273 11.75 18.43 -24.87
N PRO A 274 11.45 17.23 -24.32
CA PRO A 274 10.21 16.52 -24.61
C PRO A 274 9.01 17.09 -23.84
N VAL A 275 9.25 17.88 -22.79
CA VAL A 275 8.21 18.42 -21.93
C VAL A 275 7.66 19.73 -22.52
N GLY A 276 6.57 19.62 -23.27
CA GLY A 276 5.68 20.73 -23.59
C GLY A 276 4.41 20.71 -22.71
N ALA A 277 3.50 21.67 -22.91
CA ALA A 277 2.25 21.77 -22.14
C ALA A 277 1.43 20.47 -22.14
N GLY A 278 1.28 19.81 -23.29
CA GLY A 278 0.56 18.54 -23.39
C GLY A 278 1.22 17.39 -22.62
N MET A 279 2.55 17.32 -22.60
CA MET A 279 3.27 16.31 -21.81
C MET A 279 3.20 16.59 -20.32
N PHE A 280 3.22 17.87 -19.91
CA PHE A 280 3.03 18.26 -18.52
C PHE A 280 1.64 17.85 -18.00
N ILE A 281 0.57 18.18 -18.74
CA ILE A 281 -0.80 17.79 -18.37
C ILE A 281 -0.93 16.26 -18.30
N ARG A 282 -0.32 15.54 -19.25
CA ARG A 282 -0.32 14.08 -19.26
C ARG A 282 0.45 13.49 -18.07
N SER A 283 1.61 14.03 -17.73
CA SER A 283 2.38 13.65 -16.53
C SER A 283 1.58 13.90 -15.25
N LEU A 284 0.94 15.08 -15.14
CA LEU A 284 0.07 15.42 -14.01
C LEU A 284 -1.07 14.41 -13.88
N TRP A 285 -1.75 14.08 -14.99
CA TRP A 285 -2.82 13.09 -14.99
C TRP A 285 -2.34 11.69 -14.58
N LEU A 286 -1.22 11.21 -15.12
CA LEU A 286 -0.66 9.91 -14.76
C LEU A 286 -0.28 9.83 -13.29
N SER A 287 0.40 10.86 -12.76
CA SER A 287 0.75 10.87 -11.34
C SER A 287 -0.47 11.01 -10.43
N PHE A 288 -1.54 11.68 -10.90
CA PHE A 288 -2.80 11.76 -10.16
C PHE A 288 -3.48 10.40 -10.06
N LEU A 289 -3.53 9.62 -11.15
CA LEU A 289 -4.08 8.26 -11.12
C LEU A 289 -3.27 7.35 -10.20
N ILE A 290 -1.94 7.30 -10.38
CA ILE A 290 -1.03 6.53 -9.52
C ILE A 290 -1.21 6.91 -8.03
N GLY A 291 -1.27 8.22 -7.75
CA GLY A 291 -1.50 8.73 -6.39
C GLY A 291 -2.86 8.30 -5.83
N THR A 292 -3.92 8.37 -6.63
CA THR A 292 -5.28 7.98 -6.22
C THR A 292 -5.33 6.50 -5.85
N MET A 293 -4.80 5.63 -6.70
CA MET A 293 -4.70 4.18 -6.45
C MET A 293 -4.06 3.86 -5.10
N TRP A 294 -2.91 4.48 -4.84
CA TRP A 294 -2.15 4.25 -3.62
C TRP A 294 -2.84 4.83 -2.39
N GLN A 295 -3.46 6.00 -2.51
CA GLN A 295 -4.21 6.59 -1.40
C GLN A 295 -5.43 5.73 -1.04
N ILE A 296 -6.19 5.23 -2.02
CA ILE A 296 -7.32 4.31 -1.79
C ILE A 296 -6.84 3.02 -1.12
N THR A 297 -5.76 2.43 -1.63
CA THR A 297 -5.20 1.18 -1.10
C THR A 297 -4.72 1.33 0.34
N ASN A 298 -4.00 2.42 0.63
CA ASN A 298 -3.54 2.71 1.98
C ASN A 298 -4.74 2.98 2.90
N LEU A 299 -5.70 3.79 2.46
CA LEU A 299 -6.90 4.07 3.23
C LEU A 299 -7.68 2.80 3.57
N ALA A 300 -7.85 1.90 2.60
CA ALA A 300 -8.53 0.63 2.80
C ALA A 300 -7.81 -0.23 3.85
N PHE A 301 -6.50 -0.37 3.74
CA PHE A 301 -5.71 -1.13 4.71
C PHE A 301 -5.81 -0.51 6.11
N ASP A 302 -5.74 0.82 6.26
CA ASP A 302 -5.90 1.47 7.56
C ASP A 302 -7.27 1.18 8.18
N ILE A 303 -8.35 1.33 7.40
CA ILE A 303 -9.72 1.10 7.89
C ILE A 303 -9.93 -0.36 8.30
N TYR A 304 -9.38 -1.32 7.56
CA TYR A 304 -9.55 -2.74 7.91
C TYR A 304 -8.64 -3.19 9.05
N PHE A 305 -7.41 -2.69 9.15
CA PHE A 305 -6.48 -3.08 10.21
C PHE A 305 -6.71 -2.35 11.53
N THR A 306 -7.27 -1.13 11.54
CA THR A 306 -7.62 -0.40 12.77
C THR A 306 -8.91 -0.87 13.44
N GLN A 307 -9.66 -1.79 12.83
CA GLN A 307 -10.86 -2.38 13.43
C GLN A 307 -10.51 -3.10 14.73
N MET A 308 -11.38 -2.99 15.73
CA MET A 308 -11.28 -3.78 16.97
C MET A 308 -11.22 -5.28 16.65
N PRO A 309 -10.43 -6.08 17.38
CA PRO A 309 -10.21 -7.51 17.12
C PRO A 309 -11.44 -8.32 17.55
N LEU A 310 -12.56 -8.09 16.86
CA LEU A 310 -13.80 -8.81 17.03
C LEU A 310 -13.91 -9.90 15.97
N THR A 311 -14.42 -11.04 16.40
CA THR A 311 -14.84 -12.12 15.52
C THR A 311 -16.11 -11.68 14.78
N ALA A 312 -16.45 -12.36 13.68
CA ALA A 312 -17.67 -12.08 12.92
C ALA A 312 -18.96 -12.14 13.77
N ASP A 313 -18.91 -12.89 14.88
CA ASP A 313 -20.01 -13.11 15.82
C ASP A 313 -20.07 -12.03 16.93
N GLY A 314 -19.28 -10.96 16.82
CA GLY A 314 -19.22 -9.87 17.81
C GLY A 314 -18.42 -10.19 19.08
N LYS A 315 -17.94 -11.43 19.23
CA LYS A 315 -17.13 -11.89 20.37
C LYS A 315 -15.66 -11.51 20.26
N THR A 316 -14.98 -11.34 21.39
CA THR A 316 -13.53 -11.13 21.39
C THR A 316 -12.79 -12.35 20.84
N VAL A 317 -11.60 -12.17 20.26
CA VAL A 317 -10.79 -13.27 19.70
C VAL A 317 -10.46 -14.35 20.76
N SER A 318 -10.35 -13.96 22.03
CA SER A 318 -10.12 -14.86 23.16
C SER A 318 -11.29 -15.78 23.48
N GLU A 319 -12.54 -15.33 23.31
CA GLU A 319 -13.75 -16.12 23.64
C GLU A 319 -13.94 -17.34 22.74
N LYS A 320 -13.27 -17.39 21.58
CA LYS A 320 -13.28 -18.57 20.71
C LYS A 320 -12.42 -19.71 21.25
N SER A 321 -11.52 -19.41 22.19
CA SER A 321 -10.64 -20.40 22.80
C SER A 321 -11.39 -21.21 23.88
N PRO A 322 -11.08 -22.52 24.03
CA PRO A 322 -11.52 -23.31 25.18
C PRO A 322 -11.07 -22.73 26.54
N ASP A 323 -9.96 -21.98 26.55
CA ASP A 323 -9.48 -21.22 27.72
C ASP A 323 -9.28 -19.74 27.35
N PRO A 324 -10.34 -18.91 27.42
CA PRO A 324 -10.29 -17.51 27.00
C PRO A 324 -9.26 -16.68 27.77
N ASN A 325 -9.18 -16.89 29.09
CA ASN A 325 -8.28 -16.16 29.97
C ASN A 325 -6.82 -16.58 29.74
N GLY A 326 -6.57 -17.89 29.64
CA GLY A 326 -5.24 -18.41 29.31
C GLY A 326 -4.73 -17.87 27.97
N THR A 327 -5.57 -17.90 26.93
CA THR A 327 -5.25 -17.35 25.61
C THR A 327 -5.01 -15.85 25.65
N LEU A 328 -5.79 -15.06 26.39
CA LEU A 328 -5.59 -13.63 26.55
C LEU A 328 -4.22 -13.31 27.17
N VAL A 329 -3.82 -14.03 28.22
CA VAL A 329 -2.51 -13.87 28.87
C VAL A 329 -1.38 -14.20 27.89
N THR A 330 -1.54 -15.20 27.02
CA THR A 330 -0.52 -15.48 25.99
C THR A 330 -0.34 -14.33 25.02
N GLY A 331 -1.42 -13.60 24.70
CA GLY A 331 -1.36 -12.40 23.86
C GLY A 331 -0.67 -11.24 24.56
N LEU A 332 -1.01 -10.99 25.83
CA LEU A 332 -0.42 -9.89 26.62
C LEU A 332 1.09 -10.07 26.84
N LYS A 333 1.54 -11.33 26.96
CA LYS A 333 2.95 -11.70 27.09
C LYS A 333 3.72 -11.71 25.76
N ALA A 334 3.06 -11.51 24.61
CA ALA A 334 3.68 -11.59 23.29
C ALA A 334 4.51 -10.33 22.96
N SER A 335 5.67 -10.15 23.60
CA SER A 335 6.56 -8.99 23.41
C SER A 335 7.16 -8.90 21.99
N GLN A 336 7.34 -10.04 21.31
CA GLN A 336 7.86 -10.08 19.94
C GLN A 336 6.81 -9.76 18.87
N ALA A 337 5.53 -9.65 19.26
CA ALA A 337 4.42 -9.39 18.35
C ALA A 337 3.57 -8.22 18.90
N PRO A 338 4.03 -6.97 18.75
CA PRO A 338 3.39 -5.81 19.37
C PRO A 338 1.94 -5.60 18.92
N LEU A 339 1.61 -5.99 17.68
CA LEU A 339 0.23 -5.99 17.20
C LEU A 339 -0.66 -6.98 17.96
N THR A 340 -0.16 -8.19 18.20
CA THR A 340 -0.85 -9.23 18.99
C THR A 340 -1.07 -8.77 20.42
N GLN A 341 -0.03 -8.16 21.02
CA GLN A 341 -0.09 -7.63 22.37
C GLN A 341 -1.16 -6.53 22.48
N VAL A 342 -1.16 -5.58 21.56
CA VAL A 342 -2.12 -4.47 21.58
C VAL A 342 -3.55 -4.96 21.36
N PHE A 343 -3.78 -5.89 20.43
CA PHE A 343 -5.11 -6.48 20.26
C PHE A 343 -5.57 -7.26 21.48
N SER A 344 -4.68 -8.00 22.15
CA SER A 344 -5.03 -8.67 23.41
C SER A 344 -5.36 -7.67 24.53
N TYR A 345 -4.66 -6.54 24.62
CA TYR A 345 -4.98 -5.48 25.57
C TYR A 345 -6.37 -4.89 25.31
N THR A 346 -6.71 -4.58 24.05
CA THR A 346 -8.06 -4.09 23.69
C THR A 346 -9.15 -5.12 23.99
N ALA A 347 -8.87 -6.41 23.78
CA ALA A 347 -9.81 -7.49 24.12
C ALA A 347 -10.01 -7.62 25.63
N SER A 348 -8.95 -7.42 26.44
CA SER A 348 -9.05 -7.41 27.89
C SER A 348 -9.95 -6.29 28.41
N LEU A 349 -9.81 -5.08 27.86
CA LEU A 349 -10.65 -3.94 28.25
C LEU A 349 -12.13 -4.20 27.96
N MET A 350 -12.44 -4.85 26.83
CA MET A 350 -13.81 -5.19 26.45
C MET A 350 -14.46 -6.28 27.32
N ASN A 351 -13.68 -7.11 28.03
CA ASN A 351 -14.22 -8.11 28.94
C ASN A 351 -14.50 -7.57 30.35
N VAL A 352 -13.95 -6.38 30.68
CA VAL A 352 -14.09 -5.75 32.00
C VAL A 352 -15.27 -4.77 32.03
N CYS A 353 -15.61 -4.18 30.88
CA CYS A 353 -16.80 -3.36 30.68
C CYS A 353 -17.99 -4.22 30.25
#